data_AF-A0A833VCE1-F1
#
_entry.id   AF-A0A833VCE1-F1
#
_cell.length_a   1.000
_cell.length_b   1.000
_cell.length_c   1.000
_cell.angle_alpha   90.00
_cell.angle_beta   90.00
_cell.angle_gamma   90.00
#
_symmetry.space_group_name_H-M   'P 1'
#
loop_
_entity.id
_entity.type
_entity.pdbx_description
1 polymer ?
#
loop_
_entity_poly.entity_id
_entity_poly.type
_entity_poly.pdbx_seq_one_letter_code
_entity_poly.pdbx_strand_id
1 'polypeptide(L)'
;MFSLGLAQTAFVKIPAKPPFPPIHSSSRLLTSQVRNKPMAKGKKSYWLLKTEPSEWSWDDQRANGGVSQWDGVRNRQAVNNLKSMRPGELCFFYHSGSGAASRCIVGVVRVTKPWYLIGDGDIDGAVDVKEVGEMNQHVELKEIKKAAEKEEEFKGFALLKQPRLSVVPVSDWVWERLCDMGGGFYKGDEHSDSKEE
;
A
#
# COMPACT_ATOMS: atom_id res chain seq x y z
N MET A 1 -44.90 10.75 37.18
CA MET A 1 -43.65 10.59 37.96
C MET A 1 -43.32 9.10 37.98
N PHE A 2 -42.37 8.67 37.15
CA PHE A 2 -41.87 7.29 37.19
C PHE A 2 -40.36 7.32 37.42
N SER A 3 -39.96 6.40 38.29
CA SER A 3 -38.75 6.41 39.11
C SER A 3 -37.47 6.08 38.34
N LEU A 4 -36.36 6.68 38.78
CA LEU A 4 -34.98 6.39 38.39
C LEU A 4 -34.63 4.91 38.64
N GLY A 5 -34.05 4.27 37.64
CA GLY A 5 -33.32 3.00 37.77
C GLY A 5 -31.84 3.20 37.44
N LEU A 6 -31.00 3.29 38.47
CA LEU A 6 -29.54 3.23 38.38
C LEU A 6 -29.13 1.82 37.91
N ALA A 7 -28.47 1.72 36.76
CA ALA A 7 -27.79 0.48 36.36
C ALA A 7 -26.39 0.44 36.99
N GLN A 8 -26.16 -0.60 37.79
CA GLN A 8 -24.93 -0.89 38.50
C GLN A 8 -23.76 -1.24 37.57
N THR A 9 -22.59 -0.73 37.96
CA THR A 9 -21.27 -1.08 37.48
C THR A 9 -20.95 -2.55 37.74
N ALA A 10 -20.67 -3.33 36.69
CA ALA A 10 -20.16 -4.69 36.81
C ALA A 10 -18.64 -4.71 36.54
N PHE A 11 -17.85 -4.78 37.61
CA PHE A 11 -16.41 -5.08 37.57
C PHE A 11 -16.24 -6.61 37.50
N VAL A 12 -15.66 -7.12 36.41
CA VAL A 12 -15.28 -8.53 36.29
C VAL A 12 -13.95 -8.76 37.03
N LYS A 13 -14.00 -9.61 38.06
CA LYS A 13 -12.85 -10.04 38.87
C LYS A 13 -12.25 -11.31 38.25
N ILE A 14 -11.03 -11.21 37.72
CA ILE A 14 -10.27 -12.33 37.14
C ILE A 14 -9.46 -13.02 38.26
N PRO A 15 -9.57 -14.34 38.47
CA PRO A 15 -8.69 -15.08 39.39
C PRO A 15 -7.34 -15.42 38.75
N ALA A 16 -6.27 -15.34 39.56
CA ALA A 16 -4.88 -15.57 39.20
C ALA A 16 -4.56 -17.04 38.84
N LYS A 17 -3.59 -17.23 37.93
CA LYS A 17 -3.05 -18.54 37.49
C LYS A 17 -2.17 -19.19 38.57
N PRO A 18 -2.19 -20.53 38.72
CA PRO A 18 -1.34 -21.27 39.66
C PRO A 18 0.13 -21.37 39.20
N PRO A 19 1.08 -21.59 40.15
CA PRO A 19 2.52 -21.58 39.90
C PRO A 19 3.03 -22.84 39.18
N PHE A 20 4.05 -22.67 38.34
CA PHE A 20 4.72 -23.75 37.61
C PHE A 20 5.66 -24.59 38.50
N PRO A 21 5.83 -25.90 38.21
CA PRO A 21 6.75 -26.80 38.93
C PRO A 21 8.23 -26.63 38.55
N PRO A 22 9.18 -27.18 39.35
CA PRO A 22 10.62 -26.94 39.21
C PRO A 22 11.25 -27.67 38.02
N ILE A 23 12.28 -27.04 37.46
CA ILE A 23 13.08 -27.50 36.33
C ILE A 23 14.11 -28.52 36.81
N HIS A 24 14.03 -29.76 36.33
CA HIS A 24 15.14 -30.70 36.39
C HIS A 24 15.98 -30.66 35.12
N SER A 25 17.28 -30.50 35.37
CA SER A 25 18.42 -30.61 34.47
C SER A 25 18.41 -31.92 33.67
N SER A 26 18.65 -31.81 32.36
CA SER A 26 19.33 -32.85 31.60
C SER A 26 19.95 -32.25 30.34
N SER A 27 21.28 -32.17 30.40
CA SER A 27 22.20 -31.99 29.29
C SER A 27 21.77 -32.79 28.05
N ARG A 28 21.65 -32.11 26.91
CA ARG A 28 21.67 -32.75 25.60
C ARG A 28 22.33 -31.81 24.58
N LEU A 29 23.61 -32.09 24.36
CA LEU A 29 24.43 -31.93 23.15
C LEU A 29 24.01 -30.82 22.17
N LEU A 30 24.85 -29.77 22.12
CA LEU A 30 24.90 -28.81 21.03
C LEU A 30 25.33 -29.52 19.73
N THR A 31 24.39 -29.77 18.84
CA THR A 31 24.67 -29.74 17.40
C THR A 31 24.29 -28.35 16.90
N SER A 32 25.30 -27.52 16.66
CA SER A 32 25.15 -26.19 16.07
C SER A 32 24.69 -26.34 14.62
N GLN A 33 23.39 -26.41 14.42
CA GLN A 33 22.79 -26.11 13.14
C GLN A 33 22.19 -24.71 13.28
N VAL A 34 23.02 -23.71 12.94
CA VAL A 34 22.55 -22.36 12.64
C VAL A 34 21.60 -22.50 11.46
N ARG A 35 20.33 -22.77 11.76
CA ARG A 35 19.25 -22.60 10.81
C ARG A 35 19.17 -21.09 10.60
N ASN A 36 19.79 -20.62 9.53
CA ASN A 36 19.49 -19.30 8.98
C ASN A 36 18.00 -19.26 8.70
N LYS A 37 17.23 -18.77 9.68
CA LYS A 37 15.83 -18.42 9.49
C LYS A 37 15.89 -17.20 8.57
N PRO A 38 15.34 -17.24 7.34
CA PRO A 38 15.23 -16.04 6.55
C PRO A 38 14.46 -15.02 7.39
N MET A 39 15.08 -13.87 7.68
CA MET A 39 14.39 -12.75 8.29
C MET A 39 13.17 -12.46 7.42
N ALA A 40 11.98 -12.51 8.03
CA ALA A 40 10.75 -12.22 7.32
C ALA A 40 10.88 -10.83 6.69
N LYS A 41 10.94 -10.77 5.35
CA LYS A 41 10.76 -9.51 4.63
C LYS A 41 9.45 -8.92 5.17
N GLY A 42 9.51 -7.74 5.79
CA GLY A 42 8.31 -7.05 6.27
C GLY A 42 7.31 -6.96 5.10
N LYS A 43 6.04 -7.27 5.35
CA LYS A 43 5.00 -7.16 4.32
C LYS A 43 4.96 -5.72 3.82
N LYS A 44 5.41 -5.50 2.58
CA LYS A 44 5.28 -4.21 1.90
C LYS A 44 3.83 -4.04 1.47
N SER A 45 3.21 -2.89 1.75
CA SER A 45 1.91 -2.56 1.17
C SER A 45 2.11 -2.00 -0.24
N TYR A 46 1.13 -2.25 -1.12
CA TYR A 46 1.09 -1.70 -2.46
C TYR A 46 -0.12 -0.81 -2.65
N TRP A 47 0.02 0.18 -3.51
CA TRP A 47 -1.01 1.18 -3.75
C TRP A 47 -1.18 1.47 -5.25
N LEU A 48 -2.25 2.16 -5.59
CA LEU A 48 -2.48 2.74 -6.90
C LEU A 48 -2.99 4.17 -6.72
N LEU A 49 -2.36 5.09 -7.45
CA LEU A 49 -2.62 6.52 -7.40
C LEU A 49 -3.19 6.95 -8.75
N LYS A 50 -4.40 7.53 -8.75
CA LYS A 50 -5.06 8.03 -9.95
C LYS A 50 -4.77 9.52 -10.15
N THR A 51 -4.49 9.88 -11.38
CA THR A 51 -4.37 11.27 -11.85
C THR A 51 -4.91 11.39 -13.27
N GLU A 52 -5.48 12.53 -13.63
CA GLU A 52 -5.81 12.80 -15.04
C GLU A 52 -4.55 13.27 -15.78
N PRO A 53 -4.25 12.72 -16.99
CA PRO A 53 -3.08 13.12 -17.76
C PRO A 53 -3.02 14.62 -18.10
N SER A 54 -4.17 15.29 -18.14
CA SER A 54 -4.26 16.74 -18.35
C SER A 54 -3.87 17.57 -17.12
N GLU A 55 -3.91 16.98 -15.92
CA GLU A 55 -3.52 17.63 -14.67
C GLU A 55 -2.07 17.26 -14.30
N TRP A 56 -1.75 15.96 -14.36
CA TRP A 56 -0.40 15.45 -14.09
C TRP A 56 -0.19 14.13 -14.83
N SER A 57 0.59 14.17 -15.91
CA SER A 57 0.93 13.01 -16.74
C SER A 57 2.21 12.30 -16.26
N TRP A 58 2.54 11.17 -16.88
CA TRP A 58 3.81 10.49 -16.63
C TRP A 58 5.00 11.29 -17.13
N ASP A 59 4.84 12.01 -18.24
CA ASP A 59 5.90 12.88 -18.77
C ASP A 59 6.15 14.06 -17.85
N ASP A 60 5.11 14.62 -17.22
CA ASP A 60 5.26 15.66 -16.19
C ASP A 60 6.01 15.13 -14.97
N GLN A 61 5.67 13.92 -14.51
CA GLN A 61 6.38 13.24 -13.42
C GLN A 61 7.88 13.14 -13.72
N ARG A 62 8.23 12.64 -14.91
CA ARG A 62 9.61 12.47 -15.35
C ARG A 62 10.33 13.81 -15.47
N ALA A 63 9.69 14.81 -16.07
CA ALA A 63 10.22 16.15 -16.25
C ALA A 63 10.49 16.85 -14.91
N ASN A 64 9.70 16.57 -13.88
CA ASN A 64 9.85 17.13 -12.53
C ASN A 64 10.91 16.40 -11.68
N GLY A 65 11.99 15.92 -12.31
CA GLY A 65 13.05 15.16 -11.64
C GLY A 65 12.57 13.81 -11.08
N GLY A 66 11.45 13.31 -11.59
CA GLY A 66 10.82 12.09 -11.12
C GLY A 66 10.09 12.25 -9.79
N VAL A 67 9.97 13.44 -9.18
CA VAL A 67 9.35 13.61 -7.85
C VAL A 67 8.03 14.37 -7.97
N SER A 68 7.02 14.02 -7.18
CA SER A 68 5.78 14.79 -7.07
C SER A 68 5.19 14.74 -5.67
N GLN A 69 4.56 15.85 -5.29
CA GLN A 69 3.71 15.94 -4.12
C GLN A 69 2.32 15.43 -4.51
N TRP A 70 1.82 14.40 -3.84
CA TRP A 70 0.51 13.81 -4.10
C TRP A 70 -0.55 14.40 -3.15
N ASP A 71 -1.06 15.57 -3.52
CA ASP A 71 -2.03 16.36 -2.77
C ASP A 71 -3.43 16.34 -3.42
N GLY A 72 -4.29 17.31 -3.09
CA GLY A 72 -5.61 17.48 -3.73
C GLY A 72 -6.66 16.41 -3.39
N VAL A 73 -6.31 15.38 -2.61
CA VAL A 73 -7.21 14.26 -2.30
C VAL A 73 -8.28 14.67 -1.27
N ARG A 74 -9.55 14.73 -1.72
CA ARG A 74 -10.68 15.13 -0.86
C ARG A 74 -11.51 13.96 -0.32
N ASN A 75 -11.40 12.78 -0.91
CA ASN A 75 -12.12 11.60 -0.44
C ASN A 75 -11.50 11.08 0.87
N ARG A 76 -12.28 11.04 1.97
CA ARG A 76 -11.80 10.62 3.30
C ARG A 76 -11.14 9.24 3.32
N GLN A 77 -11.65 8.27 2.57
CA GLN A 77 -11.04 6.95 2.48
C GLN A 77 -9.69 7.01 1.75
N ALA A 78 -9.60 7.79 0.67
CA ALA A 78 -8.34 8.01 -0.04
C ALA A 78 -7.31 8.76 0.83
N VAL A 79 -7.75 9.76 1.60
CA VAL A 79 -6.90 10.45 2.60
C VAL A 79 -6.38 9.46 3.64
N ASN A 80 -7.23 8.59 4.19
CA ASN A 80 -6.80 7.57 5.14
C ASN A 80 -5.80 6.58 4.51
N ASN A 81 -5.95 6.26 3.23
CA ASN A 81 -4.98 5.44 2.50
C ASN A 81 -3.63 6.17 2.37
N LEU A 82 -3.60 7.46 2.01
CA LEU A 82 -2.36 8.26 2.00
C LEU A 82 -1.71 8.32 3.39
N LYS A 83 -2.49 8.56 4.45
CA LYS A 83 -2.03 8.54 5.84
C LYS A 83 -1.41 7.19 6.26
N SER A 84 -1.80 6.10 5.60
CA SER A 84 -1.33 4.74 5.90
C SER A 84 -0.05 4.36 5.14
N MET A 85 0.38 5.18 4.17
CA MET A 85 1.57 4.91 3.35
C MET A 85 2.86 5.10 4.15
N ARG A 86 3.84 4.24 3.87
CA ARG A 86 5.18 4.31 4.46
C ARG A 86 6.24 4.53 3.39
N PRO A 87 7.37 5.18 3.72
CA PRO A 87 8.49 5.33 2.79
C PRO A 87 8.95 3.97 2.24
N GLY A 88 9.24 3.92 0.94
CA GLY A 88 9.68 2.72 0.22
C GLY A 88 8.54 1.79 -0.25
N GLU A 89 7.28 2.07 0.10
CA GLU A 89 6.13 1.39 -0.49
C GLU A 89 5.94 1.81 -1.94
N LEU A 90 5.49 0.87 -2.77
CA LEU A 90 5.33 1.08 -4.21
C LEU A 90 3.88 1.38 -4.56
N CYS A 91 3.72 2.27 -5.53
CA CYS A 91 2.44 2.72 -6.02
C CYS A 91 2.41 2.62 -7.54
N PHE A 92 1.34 2.06 -8.10
CA PHE A 92 1.05 2.22 -9.52
C PHE A 92 0.63 3.67 -9.80
N PHE A 93 1.22 4.26 -10.82
CA PHE A 93 0.79 5.53 -11.40
C PHE A 93 -0.26 5.21 -12.46
N TYR A 94 -1.50 5.65 -12.21
CA TYR A 94 -2.65 5.32 -13.04
C TYR A 94 -3.22 6.57 -13.67
N HIS A 95 -3.26 6.59 -15.00
CA HIS A 95 -3.98 7.61 -15.74
C HIS A 95 -5.49 7.34 -15.66
N SER A 96 -6.25 8.31 -15.17
CA SER A 96 -7.71 8.34 -15.23
C SER A 96 -8.19 9.27 -16.35
N GLY A 97 -9.44 9.12 -16.77
CA GLY A 97 -10.02 9.98 -17.80
C GLY A 97 -11.37 9.46 -18.27
N SER A 98 -11.97 10.13 -19.25
CA SER A 98 -13.30 9.80 -19.79
C SER A 98 -13.31 8.68 -20.84
N GLY A 99 -12.16 8.33 -21.44
CA GLY A 99 -11.99 7.22 -22.39
C GLY A 99 -11.54 5.90 -21.76
N ALA A 100 -11.86 4.76 -22.39
CA ALA A 100 -11.36 3.45 -21.93
C ALA A 100 -9.85 3.27 -22.20
N ALA A 101 -9.36 3.78 -23.34
CA ALA A 101 -7.94 3.75 -23.70
C ALA A 101 -7.08 4.73 -22.87
N SER A 102 -7.70 5.78 -22.31
CA SER A 102 -7.02 6.75 -21.44
C SER A 102 -6.91 6.29 -19.99
N ARG A 103 -7.37 5.07 -19.68
CA ARG A 103 -7.46 4.50 -18.34
C ARG A 103 -6.51 3.33 -18.21
N CYS A 104 -5.29 3.60 -17.76
CA CYS A 104 -4.25 2.59 -17.72
C CYS A 104 -3.26 2.83 -16.58
N ILE A 105 -2.58 1.76 -16.19
CA ILE A 105 -1.36 1.84 -15.38
C ILE A 105 -0.21 2.12 -16.34
N VAL A 106 0.48 3.24 -16.13
CA VAL A 106 1.58 3.69 -17.00
C VAL A 106 2.95 3.47 -16.39
N GLY A 107 3.05 3.49 -15.05
CA GLY A 107 4.33 3.41 -14.38
C GLY A 107 4.21 3.07 -12.90
N VAL A 108 5.35 3.06 -12.23
CA VAL A 108 5.51 2.80 -10.81
C VAL A 108 6.28 3.94 -10.16
N VAL A 109 5.76 4.41 -9.04
CA VAL A 109 6.42 5.35 -8.13
C VAL A 109 6.61 4.71 -6.76
N ARG A 110 7.52 5.25 -5.95
CA ARG A 110 7.72 4.89 -4.55
C ARG A 110 7.33 6.06 -3.66
N VAL A 111 6.81 5.78 -2.48
CA VAL A 111 6.64 6.79 -1.44
C VAL A 111 8.02 7.17 -0.90
N THR A 112 8.35 8.46 -0.94
CA THR A 112 9.60 9.01 -0.41
C THR A 112 9.40 9.77 0.89
N LYS A 113 8.28 10.48 1.01
CA LYS A 113 7.86 11.16 2.24
C LYS A 113 6.47 10.68 2.64
N PRO A 114 6.26 10.24 3.89
CA PRO A 114 4.94 9.84 4.37
C PRO A 114 4.04 11.08 4.54
N TRP A 115 2.78 10.86 4.92
CA TRP A 115 1.79 11.93 5.04
C TRP A 115 2.28 13.11 5.88
N TYR A 116 2.08 14.32 5.34
CA TYR A 116 2.28 15.59 6.04
C TYR A 116 1.18 16.57 5.68
N LEU A 117 0.88 17.49 6.61
CA LEU A 117 -0.10 18.55 6.38
C LEU A 117 0.51 19.66 5.53
N ILE A 118 -0.27 20.17 4.59
CA ILE A 118 0.05 21.35 3.76
C ILE A 118 -0.69 22.58 4.29
N GLY A 119 -1.88 22.39 4.85
CA GLY A 119 -2.67 23.45 5.46
C GLY A 119 -3.17 23.06 6.86
N ASP A 120 -4.09 23.86 7.38
CA ASP A 120 -4.60 23.71 8.75
C ASP A 120 -5.67 22.61 8.90
N GLY A 121 -6.21 22.10 7.79
CA GLY A 121 -7.22 21.05 7.77
C GLY A 121 -6.62 19.64 7.90
N ASP A 122 -7.25 18.77 8.70
CA ASP A 122 -6.81 17.36 8.87
C ASP A 122 -6.84 16.51 7.58
N ILE A 123 -7.53 17.00 6.54
CA ILE A 123 -7.56 16.36 5.21
C ILE A 123 -6.69 17.09 4.17
N ASP A 124 -6.11 18.23 4.52
CA ASP A 124 -5.27 19.05 3.65
C ASP A 124 -3.81 18.66 3.82
N GLY A 125 -3.44 17.52 3.22
CA GLY A 125 -2.08 17.02 3.25
C GLY A 125 -1.73 16.19 2.02
N ALA A 126 -0.50 15.71 2.02
CA ALA A 126 0.08 14.99 0.90
C ALA A 126 1.11 13.96 1.36
N VAL A 127 1.49 13.08 0.43
CA VAL A 127 2.71 12.28 0.47
C VAL A 127 3.60 12.73 -0.68
N ASP A 128 4.91 12.51 -0.61
CA ASP A 128 5.78 12.72 -1.77
C ASP A 128 6.14 11.37 -2.38
N VAL A 129 6.03 11.26 -3.71
CA VAL A 129 6.38 10.06 -4.45
C VAL A 129 7.48 10.34 -5.46
N LYS A 130 8.29 9.31 -5.74
CA LYS A 130 9.35 9.36 -6.75
C LYS A 130 9.24 8.23 -7.75
N GLU A 131 9.43 8.54 -9.03
CA GLU A 131 9.53 7.59 -10.13
C GLU A 131 10.48 6.45 -9.79
N VAL A 132 10.02 5.25 -10.10
CA VAL A 132 10.84 4.02 -10.09
C VAL A 132 11.03 3.55 -11.51
N GLY A 133 9.97 3.59 -12.33
CA GLY A 133 10.01 3.05 -13.68
C GLY A 133 8.70 3.16 -14.43
N GLU A 134 8.78 3.28 -15.75
CA GLU A 134 7.63 3.12 -16.63
C GLU A 134 7.33 1.62 -16.81
N MET A 135 6.04 1.28 -16.95
CA MET A 135 5.61 -0.07 -17.30
C MET A 135 6.08 -0.42 -18.71
N ASN A 136 6.57 -1.64 -18.92
CA ASN A 136 7.02 -2.07 -20.24
C ASN A 136 5.87 -2.06 -21.27
N GLN A 137 4.67 -2.40 -20.82
CA GLN A 137 3.41 -2.24 -21.53
C GLN A 137 2.39 -1.62 -20.56
N HIS A 138 1.67 -0.59 -21.02
CA HIS A 138 0.61 0.01 -20.22
C HIS A 138 -0.52 -0.99 -20.01
N VAL A 139 -1.00 -1.13 -18.78
CA VAL A 139 -2.08 -2.08 -18.44
C VAL A 139 -3.41 -1.36 -18.43
N GLU A 140 -4.24 -1.61 -19.43
CA GLU A 140 -5.51 -0.90 -19.60
C GLU A 140 -6.60 -1.41 -18.66
N LEU A 141 -7.50 -0.54 -18.21
CA LEU A 141 -8.64 -0.91 -17.38
C LEU A 141 -9.51 -2.00 -18.03
N LYS A 142 -9.60 -2.02 -19.37
CA LYS A 142 -10.34 -3.06 -20.10
C LYS A 142 -9.71 -4.44 -19.89
N GLU A 143 -8.38 -4.52 -19.88
CA GLU A 143 -7.64 -5.76 -19.66
C GLU A 143 -7.79 -6.22 -18.21
N ILE A 144 -7.69 -5.30 -17.26
CA ILE A 144 -7.92 -5.60 -15.83
C ILE A 144 -9.34 -6.14 -15.61
N LYS A 145 -10.35 -5.53 -16.24
CA LYS A 145 -11.74 -6.02 -16.17
C LYS A 145 -11.88 -7.42 -16.78
N LYS A 146 -11.25 -7.67 -17.93
CA LYS A 146 -11.27 -8.98 -18.58
C LYS A 146 -10.55 -10.05 -17.75
N ALA A 147 -9.46 -9.71 -17.07
CA ALA A 147 -8.79 -10.60 -16.14
C ALA A 147 -9.72 -10.94 -14.94
N ALA A 148 -10.45 -9.94 -14.43
CA ALA A 148 -11.38 -10.12 -13.32
C ALA A 148 -12.58 -11.04 -13.61
N GLU A 149 -12.89 -11.32 -14.88
CA GLU A 149 -13.89 -12.33 -15.27
C GLU A 149 -13.38 -13.77 -15.01
N LYS A 150 -12.06 -13.98 -15.03
CA LYS A 150 -11.42 -15.29 -14.94
C LYS A 150 -10.73 -15.54 -13.60
N GLU A 151 -10.22 -14.48 -12.99
CA GLU A 151 -9.37 -14.53 -11.80
C GLU A 151 -10.11 -13.89 -10.62
N GLU A 152 -10.49 -14.70 -9.63
CA GLU A 152 -11.40 -14.28 -8.56
C GLU A 152 -10.78 -13.24 -7.62
N GLU A 153 -9.46 -13.26 -7.48
CA GLU A 153 -8.67 -12.35 -6.66
C GLU A 153 -8.85 -10.89 -7.10
N PHE A 154 -9.12 -10.65 -8.39
CA PHE A 154 -9.45 -9.32 -8.90
C PHE A 154 -10.86 -8.86 -8.51
N LYS A 155 -11.81 -9.76 -8.21
CA LYS A 155 -13.16 -9.37 -7.75
C LYS A 155 -13.08 -8.57 -6.45
N GLY A 156 -12.03 -8.78 -5.64
CA GLY A 156 -11.71 -8.00 -4.43
C GLY A 156 -11.18 -6.60 -4.70
N PHE A 157 -10.69 -6.33 -5.90
CA PHE A 157 -9.85 -5.17 -6.16
C PHE A 157 -10.64 -3.85 -6.15
N ALA A 158 -10.25 -2.94 -5.25
CA ALA A 158 -10.97 -1.70 -5.01
C ALA A 158 -11.03 -0.77 -6.23
N LEU A 159 -10.10 -0.88 -7.18
CA LEU A 159 -10.15 -0.16 -8.46
C LEU A 159 -11.46 -0.43 -9.22
N LEU A 160 -11.91 -1.69 -9.23
CA LEU A 160 -13.10 -2.13 -9.95
C LEU A 160 -14.39 -1.88 -9.17
N LYS A 161 -14.34 -2.04 -7.84
CA LYS A 161 -15.49 -1.86 -6.93
C LYS A 161 -15.81 -0.40 -6.63
N GLN A 162 -14.79 0.46 -6.60
CA GLN A 162 -14.90 1.85 -6.15
C GLN A 162 -14.26 2.79 -7.19
N PRO A 163 -14.93 3.05 -8.34
CA PRO A 163 -14.33 3.84 -9.42
C PRO A 163 -13.90 5.25 -9.00
N ARG A 164 -14.60 5.86 -8.04
CA ARG A 164 -14.35 7.21 -7.51
C ARG A 164 -13.25 7.28 -6.44
N LEU A 165 -12.68 6.15 -6.01
CA LEU A 165 -11.56 6.16 -5.06
C LEU A 165 -10.25 6.43 -5.83
N SER A 166 -9.57 7.53 -5.51
CA SER A 166 -8.34 7.98 -6.20
C SER A 166 -7.06 7.34 -5.68
N VAL A 167 -7.04 6.94 -4.42
CA VAL A 167 -5.90 6.25 -3.78
C VAL A 167 -6.40 4.89 -3.33
N VAL A 168 -5.89 3.84 -3.95
CA VAL A 168 -6.47 2.50 -3.90
C VAL A 168 -5.45 1.51 -3.30
N PRO A 169 -5.80 0.73 -2.27
CA PRO A 169 -4.93 -0.34 -1.78
C PRO A 169 -4.87 -1.48 -2.81
N VAL A 170 -3.69 -2.05 -2.99
CA VAL A 170 -3.42 -3.17 -3.90
C VAL A 170 -2.88 -4.33 -3.07
N SER A 171 -3.45 -5.53 -3.24
CA SER A 171 -2.90 -6.73 -2.59
C SER A 171 -1.65 -7.21 -3.30
N ASP A 172 -0.78 -7.94 -2.59
CA ASP A 172 0.46 -8.50 -3.15
C ASP A 172 0.20 -9.29 -4.43
N TRP A 173 -0.83 -10.13 -4.43
CA TRP A 173 -1.21 -10.91 -5.60
C TRP A 173 -1.65 -10.04 -6.78
N VAL A 174 -2.49 -9.02 -6.54
CA VAL A 174 -2.95 -8.12 -7.62
C VAL A 174 -1.79 -7.30 -8.16
N TRP A 175 -0.87 -6.87 -7.30
CA TRP A 175 0.35 -6.18 -7.68
C TRP A 175 1.19 -7.04 -8.64
N GLU A 176 1.54 -8.25 -8.22
CA GLU A 176 2.34 -9.18 -9.04
C GLU A 176 1.64 -9.46 -10.37
N ARG A 177 0.33 -9.69 -10.34
CA ARG A 177 -0.44 -9.99 -11.54
C ARG A 177 -0.47 -8.83 -12.54
N LEU A 178 -0.63 -7.60 -12.06
CA LEU A 178 -0.60 -6.41 -12.91
C LEU A 178 0.81 -6.13 -13.46
N CYS A 179 1.86 -6.40 -12.68
CA CYS A 179 3.23 -6.38 -13.18
C CYS A 179 3.42 -7.40 -14.31
N ASP A 180 2.95 -8.64 -14.15
CA ASP A 180 3.05 -9.67 -15.19
C ASP A 180 2.30 -9.28 -16.46
N MET A 181 1.08 -8.74 -16.33
CA MET A 181 0.28 -8.26 -17.47
C MET A 181 1.00 -7.17 -18.27
N GLY A 182 1.68 -6.26 -17.57
CA GLY A 182 2.46 -5.19 -18.20
C GLY A 182 3.88 -5.58 -18.60
N GLY A 183 4.27 -6.86 -18.43
CA GLY A 183 5.62 -7.33 -18.72
C GLY A 183 6.69 -6.76 -17.79
N GLY A 184 6.33 -6.32 -16.59
CA GLY A 184 7.18 -5.65 -15.63
C GLY A 184 7.29 -4.13 -15.85
N PHE A 185 8.20 -3.50 -15.11
CA PHE A 185 8.55 -2.09 -15.25
C PHE A 185 10.07 -1.93 -15.15
N TYR A 186 10.62 -0.94 -15.85
CA TYR A 186 12.05 -0.69 -15.82
C TYR A 186 12.44 -0.03 -14.49
N LYS A 187 13.15 -0.73 -13.61
CA LYS A 187 13.79 -0.08 -12.47
C LYS A 187 15.02 0.66 -12.98
N GLY A 188 14.93 1.99 -13.10
CA GLY A 188 16.14 2.80 -13.24
C GLY A 188 17.08 2.47 -12.08
N ASP A 189 18.35 2.18 -12.39
CA ASP A 189 19.33 1.61 -11.47
C ASP A 189 19.25 2.22 -10.06
N GLU A 190 18.63 1.52 -9.12
CA GLU A 190 18.76 1.83 -7.71
C GLU A 190 20.15 1.41 -7.29
N HIS A 191 21.09 2.36 -7.28
CA HIS A 191 22.32 2.19 -6.52
C HIS A 191 21.90 1.88 -5.08
N SER A 192 22.08 0.62 -4.66
CA SER A 192 21.87 0.20 -3.30
C SER A 192 22.91 0.91 -2.44
N ASP A 193 22.55 2.05 -1.87
CA ASP A 193 23.37 2.68 -0.83
C ASP A 193 23.15 1.88 0.46
N SER A 194 23.72 0.67 0.48
CA SER A 194 24.05 -0.05 1.70
C SER A 194 25.22 0.69 2.33
N LYS A 195 24.91 1.77 3.07
CA LYS A 195 25.83 2.31 4.06
C LYS A 195 25.82 1.38 5.26
N GLU A 196 26.81 0.51 5.30
CA GLU A 196 27.37 -0.02 6.54
C GLU A 196 28.01 1.16 7.29
N GLU A 197 27.55 1.42 8.51
CA GLU A 197 28.33 2.00 9.60
C GLU A 197 28.11 1.15 10.86
#